data_AF-A0A1F4CAY9-F1
#
_entry.id   AF-A0A1F4CAY9-F1
#
_cell.length_a   1.000
_cell.length_b   1.000
_cell.length_c   1.000
_cell.angle_alpha   90.00
_cell.angle_beta   90.00
_cell.angle_gamma   90.00
#
_symmetry.space_group_name_H-M   'P 1'
#
loop_
_entity.id
_entity.type
_entity.pdbx_description
1 polymer ?
#
loop_
_entity_poly.entity_id
_entity_poly.type
_entity_poly.pdbx_seq_one_letter_code
_entity_poly.pdbx_strand_id
1 'polypeptide(L)' 'MDSVESYVAAARLYQACRRAGKTPRSSNDCLIAQIAIEHKLALLQDDRDFVAIADVRPELRLYLIQ' A
#
# COMPACT_ATOMS: atom_id res chain seq x y z
N MET A 1 -5.79 -3.96 -16.11
CA MET A 1 -6.55 -3.34 -15.01
C MET A 1 -6.83 -1.91 -15.41
N ASP A 2 -8.02 -1.39 -15.12
CA ASP A 2 -8.32 0.02 -15.39
C ASP A 2 -7.64 0.91 -14.34
N SER A 3 -6.93 1.94 -14.80
CA SER A 3 -6.30 2.94 -13.95
C SER A 3 -7.25 3.49 -12.87
N VAL A 4 -8.51 3.78 -13.23
CA VAL A 4 -9.50 4.36 -12.31
C VAL A 4 -9.80 3.39 -11.16
N GLU A 5 -9.87 2.09 -11.43
CA GLU A 5 -10.12 1.07 -10.39
C GLU A 5 -8.95 0.99 -9.42
N SER A 6 -7.69 1.06 -9.89
CA SER A 6 -6.51 1.08 -9.02
C SER A 6 -6.52 2.30 -8.09
N TYR A 7 -6.88 3.49 -8.60
CA TYR A 7 -7.02 4.70 -7.77
C TYR A 7 -8.11 4.55 -6.70
N VAL A 8 -9.26 3.99 -7.05
CA VAL A 8 -10.36 3.72 -6.09
C VAL A 8 -9.93 2.69 -5.04
N ALA A 9 -9.23 1.63 -5.45
CA ALA A 9 -8.71 0.63 -4.53
C ALA A 9 -7.65 1.22 -3.57
N ALA A 10 -6.77 2.10 -4.06
CA ALA A 10 -5.82 2.83 -3.24
C ALA A 10 -6.50 3.75 -2.21
N ALA A 11 -7.59 4.43 -2.58
CA ALA A 11 -8.38 5.23 -1.64
C ALA A 11 -9.03 4.36 -0.55
N ARG A 12 -9.54 3.17 -0.91
CA ARG A 12 -10.06 2.19 0.05
C ARG A 12 -8.96 1.65 0.97
N LEU A 13 -7.77 1.44 0.43
CA LEU A 13 -6.59 1.05 1.22
C LEU A 13 -6.23 2.12 2.26
N TYR A 14 -6.19 3.39 1.86
CA TYR A 14 -6.00 4.51 2.79
C TYR A 14 -7.05 4.52 3.89
N GLN A 15 -8.33 4.34 3.53
CA GLN A 15 -9.43 4.29 4.49
C GLN A 15 -9.28 3.13 5.48
N ALA A 16 -8.87 1.95 5.02
CA ALA A 16 -8.62 0.78 5.86
C ALA A 16 -7.48 1.06 6.86
N CYS A 17 -6.38 1.64 6.38
CA CYS A 17 -5.24 1.99 7.23
C CYS A 17 -5.63 3.04 8.28
N ARG A 18 -6.39 4.07 7.90
CA ARG A 18 -6.92 5.07 8.83
C ARG A 18 -7.84 4.47 9.89
N ARG A 19 -8.73 3.54 9.52
CA ARG A 19 -9.60 2.83 10.46
C ARG A 19 -8.83 1.95 11.46
N ALA A 20 -7.65 1.48 11.07
CA ALA A 20 -6.74 0.71 11.92
C ALA A 20 -5.81 1.58 12.77
N GLY A 21 -5.93 2.92 12.73
CA GLY A 21 -5.05 3.85 13.45
C GLY A 21 -3.65 4.00 12.83
N LYS A 22 -3.44 3.51 11.60
CA LYS A 22 -2.16 3.48 10.88
C LYS A 22 -2.23 4.35 9.62
N THR A 23 -2.60 5.62 9.74
CA THR A 23 -2.85 6.49 8.58
C THR A 23 -1.56 6.80 7.82
N PRO A 24 -1.41 6.38 6.54
CA PRO A 24 -0.26 6.74 5.71
C PRO A 24 -0.23 8.24 5.45
N ARG A 25 0.96 8.82 5.24
CA ARG A 25 1.15 10.27 5.06
C ARG A 25 0.88 10.72 3.62
N SER A 26 0.83 9.79 2.68
CA SER A 26 0.74 10.03 1.23
C SER A 26 -0.31 9.13 0.59
N SER A 27 -1.20 9.70 -0.22
CA SER A 27 -2.14 8.92 -1.03
C SER A 27 -1.44 8.17 -2.17
N ASN A 28 -0.28 8.67 -2.63
CA ASN A 28 0.51 7.99 -3.66
C ASN A 28 1.13 6.70 -3.12
N ASP A 29 1.47 6.64 -1.83
CA ASP A 29 2.04 5.42 -1.23
C ASP A 29 1.00 4.31 -1.19
N CYS A 30 -0.27 4.65 -0.92
CA CYS A 30 -1.38 3.71 -1.08
C CYS A 30 -1.54 3.24 -2.52
N LEU A 31 -1.34 4.12 -3.51
CA LEU A 31 -1.41 3.73 -4.92
C LEU A 31 -0.25 2.80 -5.30
N ILE A 32 0.98 3.14 -4.93
CA ILE A 32 2.17 2.31 -5.17
C ILE A 32 1.99 0.92 -4.52
N ALA A 33 1.55 0.88 -3.27
CA ALA A 33 1.24 -0.35 -2.56
C ALA A 33 0.15 -1.17 -3.27
N GLN A 34 -0.92 -0.51 -3.70
CA GLN A 34 -2.04 -1.16 -4.38
C GLN A 34 -1.60 -1.75 -5.74
N ILE A 35 -0.78 -1.05 -6.51
CA ILE A 35 -0.17 -1.58 -7.75
C ILE A 35 0.74 -2.77 -7.44
N ALA A 36 1.57 -2.70 -6.39
CA ALA A 36 2.42 -3.81 -5.99
C ALA A 36 1.61 -5.07 -5.63
N ILE A 37 0.49 -4.91 -4.91
CA ILE A 37 -0.44 -6.00 -4.59
C ILE A 37 -1.07 -6.59 -5.87
N GLU A 38 -1.61 -5.74 -6.74
CA GLU A 38 -2.27 -6.15 -7.99
C GLU A 38 -1.37 -6.99 -8.89
N HIS A 39 -0.12 -6.56 -9.02
CA HIS A 39 0.89 -7.24 -9.82
C HIS A 39 1.67 -8.31 -9.07
N LYS A 40 1.32 -8.58 -7.80
CA LYS A 40 2.01 -9.54 -6.93
C LYS A 40 3.51 -9.30 -6.90
N LEU A 41 3.96 -8.05 -6.78
CA LEU A 41 5.36 -7.66 -6.69
C LEU A 41 5.79 -7.50 -5.22
N ALA A 42 7.09 -7.63 -4.96
CA ALA A 42 7.67 -7.19 -3.70
C ALA A 42 8.12 -5.73 -3.86
N LEU A 43 7.75 -4.88 -2.91
CA LEU A 43 8.08 -3.46 -2.93
C LEU A 43 9.40 -3.21 -2.20
N LEU A 44 10.40 -2.72 -2.91
CA LEU A 44 11.63 -2.16 -2.34
C LEU A 44 11.31 -0.77 -1.77
N GLN A 45 11.57 -0.56 -0.48
CA GLN A 45 11.23 0.69 0.18
C GLN A 45 12.11 0.95 1.42
N ASP A 46 12.17 2.22 1.82
CA ASP A 46 12.69 2.71 3.11
C ASP A 46 11.73 3.74 3.75
N ASP A 47 10.43 3.58 3.50
CA ASP A 47 9.37 4.42 4.07
C ASP A 47 8.46 3.60 4.99
N ARG A 48 8.38 4.04 6.26
CA ARG A 48 7.56 3.44 7.32
C ARG A 48 6.08 3.31 6.96
N ASP A 49 5.57 4.10 6.02
CA ASP A 49 4.18 4.05 5.60
C ASP A 49 3.88 2.73 4.89
N PHE A 50 4.82 2.17 4.13
CA PHE A 50 4.64 0.85 3.51
C PHE A 50 4.64 -0.28 4.54
N VAL A 51 5.37 -0.13 5.65
CA VAL A 51 5.28 -1.06 6.80
C VAL A 51 3.88 -0.99 7.42
N ALA A 52 3.40 0.23 7.69
CA ALA A 52 2.07 0.44 8.24
C ALA A 52 0.95 -0.09 7.32
N ILE A 53 1.11 0.05 6.00
CA ILE A 53 0.20 -0.50 5.00
C ILE A 53 0.27 -2.04 4.99
N ALA A 54 1.46 -2.64 4.98
CA ALA A 54 1.63 -4.09 4.97
C ALA A 54 1.03 -4.77 6.22
N ASP A 55 1.07 -4.09 7.38
CA ASP A 55 0.40 -4.58 8.58
C ASP A 55 -1.12 -4.67 8.43
N VAL A 56 -1.73 -3.80 7.61
CA VAL A 56 -3.18 -3.77 7.37
C VAL A 56 -3.56 -4.62 6.15
N ARG A 57 -2.65 -4.73 5.18
CA ARG A 57 -2.78 -5.53 3.96
C ARG A 57 -1.56 -6.45 3.80
N PRO A 58 -1.60 -7.65 4.39
CA PRO A 58 -0.51 -8.62 4.31
C PRO A 58 -0.16 -9.08 2.89
N GLU A 59 -1.01 -8.79 1.90
CA GLU A 59 -0.71 -9.03 0.48
C GLU A 59 0.40 -8.12 -0.06
N LEU A 60 0.66 -6.97 0.59
CA LEU A 60 1.80 -6.11 0.27
C LEU A 60 3.08 -6.76 0.78
N ARG A 61 3.84 -7.34 -0.13
CA ARG A 61 5.14 -7.94 0.19
C ARG A 61 6.21 -6.86 0.17
N LEU A 62 6.99 -6.77 1.25
CA LEU A 62 8.12 -5.84 1.35
C LEU A 62 9.42 -6.58 1.06
N TYR A 63 10.31 -5.94 0.31
CA TYR A 63 11.67 -6.42 0.12
C TYR A 63 12.59 -5.82 1.19
N LEU A 64 13.34 -6.67 1.89
CA LEU A 64 14.31 -6.23 2.91
C LEU A 64 15.65 -5.91 2.23
N ILE A 65 16.13 -4.68 2.41
CA ILE A 65 17.50 -4.31 2.05
C ILE A 65 18.40 -4.70 3.24
N GLN A 66 19.41 -5.52 2.99
CA GLN A 66 20.43 -5.89 3.97
C GLN A 66 21.51 -4.81 4.08
#